data_AF-A0A5P1FTJ6-F1
#
_entry.id   AF-A0A5P1FTJ6-F1
#
_cell.length_a   1.000
_cell.length_b   1.000
_cell.length_c   1.000
_cell.angle_alpha   90.00
_cell.angle_beta   90.00
_cell.angle_gamma   90.00
#
_symmetry.space_group_name_H-M   'P 1'
#
loop_
_entity.id
_entity.type
_entity.pdbx_description
1 polymer ?
#
loop_
_entity_poly.entity_id
_entity_poly.type
_entity_poly.pdbx_seq_one_letter_code
_entity_poly.pdbx_strand_id
1 'polypeptide(L)'
;MGSMSNFDQQQGSIPNSSSFDRLLDLRSSLSSVKRVPSASNLRSRSSSMGSENGTPKKSDPKIVRAAAGYVLEDVPHVTDYIKGLPTYPNPLQDNPAYSVVKQYFVNEDDTVACQIVVHKASPRGTHFRRAGPRQKVYFESDEVHACIVTCGGLCPGLNTVIREIVCGLYHMYGVTRILGIEGGYKGFYARNTIPLTPKSVNDIHKRGGTVLSTSRGGHDTSKIVDSIQDRGINQVYIIGGDGTQKGASVIFEEIQRRGLKVAVAGIPKTIDNDIAVIDKSFGFDTAVEEAQRAINAAHVEAESVENGIGVVKLMGRYSGFIAMYATLASRDVDCCLIPESPFYLEGKGGLLEFVEKRLKESGHMVIVVAEGAGQELMAESIRTMHNEDASGNKLLLDVGLWLSQKIKEHLTKKQKVLNLKYIDPTYMIRAVPSNASDNVYSTLLAHSAIHGAMAGYTGFTVGPVNGRHAYIPFHRITETQNKVVITDRMWARLLSSTNQPSFLSQVDVEDAKKEEPPAQFLQGDDKKRCSEESVSNNCSKLSSSSSQKSTGQKSA
;
A
#
# COMPACT_ATOMS: atom_id res chain seq x y z
N MET A 1 -28.97 -39.56 50.24
CA MET A 1 -27.72 -40.33 50.41
C MET A 1 -26.71 -39.69 49.46
N GLY A 2 -25.94 -38.70 49.89
CA GLY A 2 -24.63 -38.86 50.55
C GLY A 2 -23.58 -38.99 49.43
N SER A 3 -22.54 -38.16 49.28
CA SER A 3 -21.80 -37.36 50.26
C SER A 3 -20.95 -36.30 49.54
N MET A 4 -20.93 -35.09 50.11
CA MET A 4 -19.89 -34.08 49.91
C MET A 4 -18.53 -34.60 50.41
N SER A 5 -17.43 -34.20 49.76
CA SER A 5 -16.10 -34.21 50.38
C SER A 5 -15.38 -32.89 50.10
N ASN A 6 -15.01 -32.25 51.20
CA ASN A 6 -14.18 -31.05 51.31
C ASN A 6 -12.73 -31.38 50.95
N PHE A 7 -11.99 -30.40 50.41
CA PHE A 7 -10.55 -30.27 50.67
C PHE A 7 -10.12 -28.80 50.68
N ASP A 8 -9.91 -28.32 51.91
CA ASP A 8 -8.82 -27.50 52.44
C ASP A 8 -8.30 -26.26 51.71
N GLN A 9 -8.53 -25.13 52.40
CA GLN A 9 -7.69 -23.94 52.42
C GLN A 9 -6.33 -24.28 53.07
N GLN A 10 -5.23 -23.95 52.39
CA GLN A 10 -3.95 -23.68 53.05
C GLN A 10 -3.48 -22.27 52.75
N GLN A 11 -3.25 -21.54 53.84
CA GLN A 11 -2.59 -20.25 53.92
C GLN A 11 -1.13 -20.38 53.48
N GLY A 12 -0.68 -19.50 52.59
CA GLY A 12 0.71 -19.33 52.18
C GLY A 12 1.13 -17.88 52.35
N SER A 13 2.04 -17.67 53.28
CA SER A 13 2.56 -16.42 53.83
C SER A 13 3.42 -15.58 52.88
N ILE A 14 3.28 -14.26 53.04
CA ILE A 14 4.12 -13.16 52.51
C ILE A 14 5.55 -13.24 53.09
N PRO A 15 6.59 -12.93 52.29
CA PRO A 15 7.78 -12.27 52.82
C PRO A 15 7.94 -10.87 52.22
N ASN A 16 7.99 -9.89 53.13
CA ASN A 16 8.22 -8.47 52.85
C ASN A 16 9.73 -8.16 52.80
N SER A 17 10.06 -7.25 51.88
CA SER A 17 11.07 -6.18 51.94
C SER A 17 12.52 -6.51 52.30
N SER A 18 13.42 -6.22 51.35
CA SER A 18 14.45 -5.18 51.52
C SER A 18 15.19 -4.93 50.21
N SER A 19 15.14 -3.70 49.70
CA SER A 19 16.16 -3.01 48.87
C SER A 19 15.54 -1.80 48.17
N PHE A 20 15.06 -0.84 48.96
CA PHE A 20 14.92 0.55 48.56
C PHE A 20 15.81 1.33 49.52
N ASP A 21 17.01 1.66 49.07
CA ASP A 21 17.80 2.81 49.52
C ASP A 21 19.15 2.83 48.79
N ARG A 22 19.22 3.72 47.80
CA ARG A 22 20.40 4.54 47.47
C ARG A 22 19.96 5.61 46.48
N LEU A 23 19.41 6.69 47.05
CA LEU A 23 19.29 7.99 46.42
C LEU A 23 20.68 8.65 46.34
N LEU A 24 20.84 9.46 45.28
CA LEU A 24 21.54 10.75 45.25
C LEU A 24 23.02 10.79 45.64
N ASP A 25 23.87 11.08 44.66
CA ASP A 25 24.70 12.27 44.79
C ASP A 25 25.09 12.85 43.42
N LEU A 26 25.38 14.16 43.41
CA LEU A 26 25.88 15.01 42.30
C LEU A 26 24.83 15.78 41.48
N ARG A 27 24.23 16.78 42.13
CA ARG A 27 23.96 18.09 41.51
C ARG A 27 24.56 19.23 42.35
N SER A 28 25.66 19.79 41.87
CA SER A 28 26.02 21.22 42.03
C SER A 28 27.01 21.53 40.90
N SER A 29 26.63 22.25 39.85
CA SER A 29 26.83 23.71 39.82
C SER A 29 26.04 24.31 38.65
N LEU A 30 25.12 25.22 38.97
CA LEU A 30 24.70 26.34 38.11
C LEU A 30 25.96 27.17 37.77
N SER A 31 26.12 27.96 36.72
CA SER A 31 25.25 28.86 35.96
C SER A 31 26.12 29.46 34.85
N SER A 32 25.57 29.75 33.68
CA SER A 32 25.79 31.03 32.96
C SER A 32 25.09 31.02 31.61
N VAL A 33 23.94 31.70 31.58
CA VAL A 33 23.22 32.09 30.38
C VAL A 33 24.01 33.20 29.68
N LYS A 34 24.31 33.06 28.39
CA LYS A 34 24.60 34.19 27.49
C LYS A 34 23.86 34.00 26.15
N ARG A 35 22.97 34.96 25.88
CA ARG A 35 22.36 35.23 24.57
C ARG A 35 23.41 35.75 23.58
N VAL A 36 23.35 35.35 22.31
CA VAL A 36 23.84 36.13 21.15
C VAL A 36 23.12 35.66 19.86
N PRO A 37 23.11 36.41 18.74
CA PRO A 37 21.89 36.90 18.09
C PRO A 37 21.71 36.40 16.65
N SER A 38 20.58 36.76 16.04
CA SER A 38 20.33 36.69 14.61
C SER A 38 21.26 37.60 13.80
N ALA A 39 21.82 37.12 12.68
CA ALA A 39 21.91 37.86 11.42
C ALA A 39 22.51 37.01 10.28
N SER A 40 21.83 37.13 9.15
CA SER A 40 22.22 37.07 7.75
C SER A 40 23.71 37.09 7.34
N ASN A 41 23.93 36.41 6.20
CA ASN A 41 24.92 36.65 5.15
C ASN A 41 26.40 36.67 5.53
N LEU A 42 27.09 35.57 5.26
CA LEU A 42 28.50 35.58 4.87
C LEU A 42 28.76 34.43 3.87
N ARG A 43 28.96 34.81 2.60
CA ARG A 43 29.63 33.97 1.61
C ARG A 43 31.10 33.86 2.00
N SER A 44 31.62 32.64 2.12
CA SER A 44 33.07 32.41 2.07
C SER A 44 33.37 31.12 1.31
N ARG A 45 34.30 31.26 0.35
CA ARG A 45 34.94 30.19 -0.41
C ARG A 45 35.79 29.32 0.53
N SER A 46 35.72 27.99 0.37
CA SER A 46 36.77 27.03 0.77
C SER A 46 36.69 25.86 -0.22
N SER A 47 37.61 25.78 -1.19
CA SER A 47 38.84 24.98 -1.17
C SER A 47 38.59 23.48 -1.00
N SER A 48 38.71 22.78 -2.13
CA SER A 48 38.66 21.33 -2.33
C SER A 48 39.66 20.56 -1.47
N MET A 49 39.17 19.62 -0.67
CA MET A 49 39.88 18.38 -0.35
C MET A 49 38.88 17.23 -0.40
N GLY A 50 39.20 16.24 -1.24
CA GLY A 50 38.34 15.12 -1.56
C GLY A 50 38.14 14.17 -0.39
N SER A 51 36.87 13.81 -0.18
CA SER A 51 36.47 12.59 0.49
C SER A 51 35.36 12.00 -0.38
N GLU A 52 35.73 11.06 -1.25
CA GLU A 52 34.77 10.27 -2.03
C GLU A 52 33.99 9.33 -1.10
N ASN A 53 32.95 9.85 -0.45
CA ASN A 53 31.83 9.04 -0.01
C ASN A 53 30.80 9.08 -1.15
N GLY A 54 30.98 8.20 -2.12
CA GLY A 54 30.03 8.02 -3.20
C GLY A 54 28.70 7.54 -2.64
N THR A 55 27.68 8.40 -2.69
CA THR A 55 26.28 7.96 -2.67
C THR A 55 26.11 6.89 -3.75
N PRO A 56 25.52 5.72 -3.45
CA PRO A 56 25.28 4.70 -4.46
C PRO A 56 24.49 5.32 -5.62
N LYS A 57 25.03 5.21 -6.84
CA LYS A 57 24.30 5.62 -8.04
C LYS A 57 23.03 4.77 -8.12
N LYS A 58 21.87 5.41 -8.07
CA LYS A 58 20.57 4.77 -8.33
C LYS A 58 20.65 3.98 -9.63
N SER A 59 20.16 2.75 -9.64
CA SER A 59 20.06 1.96 -10.88
C SER A 59 19.12 2.69 -11.85
N ASP A 60 19.56 2.96 -13.08
CA ASP A 60 18.73 3.62 -14.08
C ASP A 60 17.49 2.77 -14.42
N PRO A 61 16.30 3.38 -14.57
CA PRO A 61 15.09 2.64 -14.88
C PRO A 61 15.15 1.99 -16.27
N LYS A 62 14.73 0.72 -16.36
CA LYS A 62 14.69 -0.04 -17.62
C LYS A 62 13.43 0.31 -18.41
N ILE A 63 13.53 1.32 -19.26
CA ILE A 63 12.40 1.83 -20.05
C ILE A 63 12.57 1.46 -21.52
N VAL A 64 11.57 0.78 -22.10
CA VAL A 64 11.50 0.45 -23.52
C VAL A 64 10.35 1.24 -24.16
N ARG A 65 10.66 2.05 -25.17
CA ARG A 65 9.67 2.86 -25.91
C ARG A 65 9.37 2.22 -27.26
N ALA A 66 8.11 2.24 -27.67
CA ALA A 66 7.69 1.78 -29.00
C ALA A 66 6.65 2.72 -29.64
N ALA A 67 6.14 2.34 -30.81
CA ALA A 67 5.21 3.14 -31.60
C ALA A 67 3.93 3.52 -30.82
N ALA A 68 3.26 4.58 -31.27
CA ALA A 68 2.01 5.08 -30.67
C ALA A 68 2.12 5.45 -29.17
N GLY A 69 3.31 5.88 -28.73
CA GLY A 69 3.54 6.30 -27.34
C GLY A 69 3.46 5.15 -26.34
N TYR A 70 3.75 3.93 -26.77
CA TYR A 70 3.92 2.76 -25.89
C TYR A 70 5.20 2.92 -25.07
N VAL A 71 5.10 2.73 -23.76
CA VAL A 71 6.22 2.76 -22.82
C VAL A 71 6.14 1.53 -21.93
N LEU A 72 7.01 0.56 -22.12
CA LEU A 72 7.20 -0.53 -21.16
C LEU A 72 8.20 -0.08 -20.12
N GLU A 73 7.73 0.03 -18.88
CA GLU A 73 8.57 0.20 -17.72
C GLU A 73 8.86 -1.16 -17.15
N ASP A 74 9.99 -1.71 -17.59
CA ASP A 74 10.36 -3.08 -17.35
C ASP A 74 11.07 -3.24 -16.01
N VAL A 75 11.05 -4.47 -15.51
CA VAL A 75 11.77 -4.85 -14.30
C VAL A 75 13.17 -5.37 -14.62
N PRO A 76 14.16 -5.13 -13.74
CA PRO A 76 15.49 -5.69 -13.91
C PRO A 76 15.49 -7.22 -13.93
N HIS A 77 16.51 -7.76 -14.60
CA HIS A 77 16.76 -9.19 -14.68
C HIS A 77 18.21 -9.49 -14.30
N VAL A 78 18.50 -10.64 -13.68
CA VAL A 78 19.87 -11.01 -13.26
C VAL A 78 20.88 -11.00 -14.43
N THR A 79 20.42 -11.26 -15.65
CA THR A 79 21.25 -11.21 -16.87
C THR A 79 21.61 -9.80 -17.34
N ASP A 80 20.94 -8.77 -16.81
CA ASP A 80 21.26 -7.39 -17.12
C ASP A 80 22.69 -7.07 -16.63
N TYR A 81 23.10 -7.63 -15.49
CA TYR A 81 24.41 -7.40 -14.85
C TYR A 81 25.30 -8.65 -14.66
N ILE A 82 24.79 -9.87 -14.88
CA ILE A 82 25.58 -11.12 -14.89
C ILE A 82 25.46 -11.79 -16.27
N LYS A 83 26.56 -11.89 -17.01
CA LYS A 83 26.55 -12.45 -18.37
C LYS A 83 26.77 -13.97 -18.35
N GLY A 84 26.21 -14.66 -19.35
CA GLY A 84 26.44 -16.09 -19.57
C GLY A 84 25.79 -17.03 -18.56
N LEU A 85 24.76 -16.57 -17.84
CA LEU A 85 24.02 -17.44 -16.92
C LEU A 85 23.33 -18.58 -17.67
N PRO A 86 23.40 -19.82 -17.17
CA PRO A 86 22.64 -20.93 -17.72
C PRO A 86 21.13 -20.70 -17.55
N THR A 87 20.36 -21.35 -18.40
CA THR A 87 18.89 -21.39 -18.31
C THR A 87 18.44 -22.83 -18.23
N TYR A 88 17.38 -23.07 -17.49
CA TYR A 88 16.87 -24.41 -17.20
C TYR A 88 15.40 -24.51 -17.61
N PRO A 89 14.92 -25.68 -18.06
CA PRO A 89 13.49 -25.91 -18.23
C PRO A 89 12.74 -25.63 -16.92
N ASN A 90 11.60 -24.96 -16.98
CA ASN A 90 10.80 -24.71 -15.79
C ASN A 90 10.19 -26.03 -15.27
N PRO A 91 10.38 -26.42 -14.00
CA PRO A 91 9.80 -27.64 -13.42
C PRO A 91 8.27 -27.75 -13.54
N LEU A 92 7.58 -26.62 -13.74
CA LEU A 92 6.14 -26.60 -13.99
C LEU A 92 5.70 -27.31 -15.27
N GLN A 93 6.62 -27.56 -16.22
CA GLN A 93 6.33 -28.36 -17.42
C GLN A 93 5.84 -29.76 -17.07
N ASP A 94 6.38 -30.33 -15.99
CA ASP A 94 6.08 -31.68 -15.53
C ASP A 94 5.09 -31.69 -14.35
N ASN A 95 4.58 -30.53 -13.94
CA ASN A 95 3.66 -30.42 -12.81
C ASN A 95 2.22 -30.79 -13.22
N PRO A 96 1.59 -31.80 -12.59
CA PRO A 96 0.26 -32.28 -12.98
C PRO A 96 -0.85 -31.22 -12.91
N ALA A 97 -0.73 -30.23 -12.03
CA ALA A 97 -1.73 -29.16 -11.91
C ALA A 97 -1.62 -28.14 -13.05
N TYR A 98 -0.43 -27.99 -13.65
CA TYR A 98 -0.18 -27.06 -14.75
C TYR A 98 -0.29 -27.73 -16.12
N SER A 99 -0.07 -29.05 -16.21
CA SER A 99 -0.13 -29.80 -17.46
C SER A 99 -1.52 -29.84 -18.12
N VAL A 100 -2.59 -29.59 -17.36
CA VAL A 100 -3.98 -29.52 -17.86
C VAL A 100 -4.34 -28.18 -18.50
N VAL A 101 -3.50 -27.15 -18.33
CA VAL A 101 -3.79 -25.78 -18.79
C VAL A 101 -3.27 -25.59 -20.23
N LYS A 102 -4.14 -25.18 -21.15
CA LYS A 102 -3.84 -25.03 -22.60
C LYS A 102 -2.67 -24.07 -22.89
N GLN A 103 -2.49 -23.04 -22.08
CA GLN A 103 -1.41 -22.06 -22.20
C GLN A 103 -0.99 -21.64 -20.78
N TYR A 104 -0.07 -22.40 -20.20
CA TYR A 104 0.32 -22.21 -18.79
C TYR A 104 1.50 -21.27 -18.60
N PHE A 105 2.35 -21.07 -19.62
CA PHE A 105 3.42 -20.07 -19.59
C PHE A 105 2.98 -18.74 -20.18
N VAL A 106 3.49 -17.68 -19.56
CA VAL A 106 3.34 -16.30 -20.03
C VAL A 106 4.48 -15.99 -20.99
N ASN A 107 4.15 -15.39 -22.14
CA ASN A 107 5.18 -15.00 -23.11
C ASN A 107 6.05 -13.88 -22.52
N GLU A 108 7.30 -13.80 -22.97
CA GLU A 108 8.18 -12.73 -22.52
C GLU A 108 7.58 -11.37 -22.86
N ASP A 109 7.08 -11.16 -24.07
CA ASP A 109 6.53 -9.88 -24.53
C ASP A 109 5.11 -9.54 -24.02
N ASP A 110 4.49 -10.39 -23.20
CA ASP A 110 3.18 -10.08 -22.61
C ASP A 110 3.30 -8.89 -21.65
N THR A 111 2.54 -7.83 -21.93
CA THR A 111 2.48 -6.63 -21.07
C THR A 111 1.05 -6.29 -20.65
N VAL A 112 0.95 -5.63 -19.50
CA VAL A 112 -0.30 -5.18 -18.87
C VAL A 112 -0.32 -3.66 -18.95
N ALA A 113 -1.35 -3.11 -19.61
CA ALA A 113 -1.51 -1.67 -19.73
C ALA A 113 -1.90 -1.06 -18.38
N CYS A 114 -1.27 0.06 -18.01
CA CYS A 114 -1.65 0.85 -16.85
C CYS A 114 -2.94 1.65 -17.10
N GLN A 115 -3.12 2.13 -18.33
CA GLN A 115 -4.31 2.87 -18.77
C GLN A 115 -5.05 2.06 -19.83
N ILE A 116 -6.27 1.61 -19.50
CA ILE A 116 -7.12 0.83 -20.41
C ILE A 116 -8.23 1.66 -21.07
N VAL A 117 -8.51 2.86 -20.53
CA VAL A 117 -9.44 3.81 -21.14
C VAL A 117 -8.63 4.87 -21.87
N VAL A 118 -8.66 4.82 -23.20
CA VAL A 118 -7.87 5.67 -24.09
C VAL A 118 -8.70 6.19 -25.25
N HIS A 119 -8.32 7.33 -25.81
CA HIS A 119 -8.90 7.86 -27.04
C HIS A 119 -8.16 7.33 -28.27
N LYS A 120 -8.80 7.34 -29.44
CA LYS A 120 -8.23 6.78 -30.68
C LYS A 120 -6.82 7.31 -31.00
N ALA A 121 -6.56 8.59 -30.74
CA ALA A 121 -5.31 9.25 -31.04
C ALA A 121 -4.40 9.46 -29.81
N SER A 122 -4.82 9.04 -28.61
CA SER A 122 -3.99 9.23 -27.42
C SER A 122 -2.84 8.21 -27.39
N PRO A 123 -1.70 8.57 -26.77
CA PRO A 123 -0.64 7.61 -26.48
C PRO A 123 -1.18 6.36 -25.78
N ARG A 124 -0.56 5.20 -26.06
CA ARG A 124 -0.87 3.94 -25.35
C ARG A 124 -0.43 3.98 -23.88
N GLY A 125 0.57 4.80 -23.57
CA GLY A 125 0.99 5.05 -22.21
C GLY A 125 1.86 3.95 -21.64
N THR A 126 1.91 3.88 -20.31
CA THR A 126 2.78 2.96 -19.56
C THR A 126 2.19 1.55 -19.51
N HIS A 127 3.06 0.57 -19.70
CA HIS A 127 2.80 -0.85 -19.60
C HIS A 127 3.81 -1.49 -18.63
N PHE A 128 3.38 -2.56 -17.97
CA PHE A 128 4.21 -3.39 -17.09
C PHE A 128 4.31 -4.80 -17.62
N ARG A 129 5.38 -5.51 -17.29
CA ARG A 129 5.53 -6.91 -17.72
C ARG A 129 4.51 -7.79 -17.00
N ARG A 130 3.82 -8.67 -17.72
CA ARG A 130 2.84 -9.58 -17.13
C ARG A 130 3.52 -10.60 -16.22
N ALA A 131 2.98 -10.75 -15.01
CA ALA A 131 3.47 -11.75 -14.06
C ALA A 131 3.00 -13.16 -14.43
N GLY A 132 3.80 -14.16 -14.07
CA GLY A 132 3.48 -15.57 -14.28
C GLY A 132 4.70 -16.42 -14.64
N PRO A 133 4.53 -17.74 -14.75
CA PRO A 133 5.64 -18.64 -15.01
C PRO A 133 6.18 -18.44 -16.42
N ARG A 134 7.51 -18.53 -16.56
CA ARG A 134 8.22 -18.53 -17.84
C ARG A 134 8.62 -19.94 -18.23
N GLN A 135 8.82 -20.19 -19.52
CA GLN A 135 9.20 -21.52 -20.01
C GLN A 135 10.58 -21.95 -19.50
N LYS A 136 11.47 -20.99 -19.29
CA LYS A 136 12.81 -21.19 -18.73
C LYS A 136 12.95 -20.44 -17.41
N VAL A 137 13.77 -21.00 -16.52
CA VAL A 137 14.16 -20.41 -15.23
C VAL A 137 15.67 -20.19 -15.19
N TYR A 138 16.11 -19.30 -14.30
CA TYR A 138 17.54 -18.97 -14.08
C TYR A 138 18.06 -19.50 -12.73
N PHE A 139 17.18 -20.15 -11.97
CA PHE A 139 17.48 -20.80 -10.72
C PHE A 139 17.05 -22.28 -10.77
N GLU A 140 17.96 -23.22 -10.52
CA GLU A 140 17.62 -24.63 -10.28
C GLU A 140 17.12 -24.83 -8.84
N SER A 141 16.22 -25.79 -8.67
CA SER A 141 15.52 -26.06 -7.40
C SER A 141 16.45 -26.31 -6.21
N ASP A 142 17.55 -27.01 -6.45
CA ASP A 142 18.56 -27.45 -5.50
C ASP A 142 19.60 -26.35 -5.16
N GLU A 143 19.86 -25.42 -6.08
CA GLU A 143 20.69 -24.24 -5.80
C GLU A 143 19.93 -23.16 -5.02
N VAL A 144 18.60 -23.12 -5.08
CA VAL A 144 17.83 -22.07 -4.40
C VAL A 144 17.95 -22.17 -2.88
N HIS A 145 18.33 -21.04 -2.28
CA HIS A 145 18.23 -20.79 -0.86
C HIS A 145 17.44 -19.49 -0.67
N ALA A 146 16.16 -19.65 -0.33
CA ALA A 146 15.20 -18.56 -0.23
C ALA A 146 15.07 -18.04 1.20
N CYS A 147 14.88 -16.73 1.36
CA CYS A 147 14.45 -16.15 2.63
C CYS A 147 13.20 -15.28 2.48
N ILE A 148 12.38 -15.26 3.53
CA ILE A 148 11.15 -14.48 3.63
C ILE A 148 11.26 -13.56 4.85
N VAL A 149 10.90 -12.29 4.71
CA VAL A 149 10.87 -11.32 5.81
C VAL A 149 9.58 -10.51 5.79
N THR A 150 8.98 -10.30 6.97
CA THR A 150 7.84 -9.40 7.15
C THR A 150 8.23 -8.17 7.96
N CYS A 151 7.93 -6.98 7.44
CA CYS A 151 8.29 -5.69 8.06
C CYS A 151 7.07 -4.76 8.23
N GLY A 152 7.17 -3.84 9.19
CA GLY A 152 6.16 -2.82 9.48
C GLY A 152 4.95 -3.34 10.26
N GLY A 153 3.84 -2.61 10.21
CA GLY A 153 2.62 -2.98 10.94
C GLY A 153 1.87 -4.17 10.34
N LEU A 154 1.09 -4.86 11.17
CA LEU A 154 0.29 -6.03 10.77
C LEU A 154 -0.76 -5.69 9.70
N CYS A 155 -1.13 -6.71 8.94
CA CYS A 155 -2.13 -6.70 7.87
C CYS A 155 -2.72 -8.12 7.79
N PRO A 156 -4.04 -8.29 7.62
CA PRO A 156 -4.63 -9.59 7.30
C PRO A 156 -3.97 -10.19 6.04
N GLY A 157 -3.73 -11.49 6.03
CA GLY A 157 -3.11 -12.19 4.89
C GLY A 157 -1.59 -12.35 4.93
N LEU A 158 -0.88 -11.73 5.88
CA LEU A 158 0.58 -11.89 6.03
C LEU A 158 1.01 -13.37 6.11
N ASN A 159 0.36 -14.15 6.98
CA ASN A 159 0.63 -15.58 7.10
C ASN A 159 0.23 -16.38 5.85
N THR A 160 -0.81 -15.95 5.13
CA THR A 160 -1.20 -16.56 3.85
C THR A 160 -0.09 -16.36 2.84
N VAL A 161 0.42 -15.13 2.65
CA VAL A 161 1.56 -14.86 1.75
C VAL A 161 2.78 -15.72 2.11
N ILE A 162 3.16 -15.78 3.39
CA ILE A 162 4.29 -16.63 3.84
C ILE A 162 4.05 -18.09 3.45
N ARG A 163 2.86 -18.63 3.76
CA ARG A 163 2.49 -20.01 3.45
C ARG A 163 2.58 -20.28 1.96
N GLU A 164 2.00 -19.43 1.13
CA GLU A 164 1.94 -19.64 -0.32
C GLU A 164 3.32 -19.50 -0.98
N ILE A 165 4.21 -18.66 -0.44
CA ILE A 165 5.62 -18.65 -0.89
C ILE A 165 6.30 -19.97 -0.57
N VAL A 166 6.19 -20.46 0.67
CA VAL A 166 6.83 -21.70 1.12
C VAL A 166 6.29 -22.90 0.35
N CYS A 167 4.97 -23.04 0.26
CA CYS A 167 4.29 -24.11 -0.45
C CYS A 167 4.55 -24.04 -1.96
N GLY A 168 4.52 -22.84 -2.56
CA GLY A 168 4.77 -22.66 -3.99
C GLY A 168 6.21 -23.03 -4.35
N LEU A 169 7.19 -22.51 -3.62
CA LEU A 169 8.61 -22.88 -3.81
C LEU A 169 8.82 -24.39 -3.70
N TYR A 170 8.23 -25.02 -2.68
CA TYR A 170 8.40 -26.46 -2.43
C TYR A 170 7.66 -27.33 -3.46
N HIS A 171 6.37 -27.12 -3.67
CA HIS A 171 5.52 -28.02 -4.47
C HIS A 171 5.58 -27.73 -5.96
N MET A 172 5.76 -26.47 -6.38
CA MET A 172 5.80 -26.10 -7.80
C MET A 172 7.22 -26.17 -8.36
N TYR A 173 8.22 -25.83 -7.53
CA TYR A 173 9.59 -25.68 -7.96
C TYR A 173 10.58 -26.61 -7.25
N GLY A 174 10.16 -27.47 -6.32
CA GLY A 174 11.05 -28.44 -5.66
C GLY A 174 12.10 -27.81 -4.72
N VAL A 175 11.95 -26.54 -4.35
CA VAL A 175 12.89 -25.83 -3.49
C VAL A 175 12.68 -26.25 -2.04
N THR A 176 13.75 -26.71 -1.38
CA THR A 176 13.68 -27.25 0.00
C THR A 176 14.34 -26.35 1.05
N ARG A 177 15.22 -25.44 0.63
CA ARG A 177 15.98 -24.56 1.53
C ARG A 177 15.31 -23.19 1.65
N ILE A 178 14.37 -23.07 2.59
CA ILE A 178 13.59 -21.85 2.81
C ILE A 178 13.72 -21.41 4.26
N LEU A 179 14.05 -20.14 4.47
CA LEU A 179 14.23 -19.52 5.79
C LEU A 179 13.25 -18.35 6.01
N GLY A 180 12.77 -18.20 7.22
CA GLY A 180 12.13 -16.98 7.70
C GLY A 180 13.14 -16.12 8.45
N ILE A 181 13.16 -14.82 8.17
CA ILE A 181 13.94 -13.84 8.94
C ILE A 181 13.03 -13.24 10.02
N GLU A 182 13.40 -13.43 11.29
CA GLU A 182 12.53 -13.00 12.39
C GLU A 182 12.72 -11.52 12.75
N GLY A 183 11.61 -10.82 13.02
CA GLY A 183 11.64 -9.46 13.56
C GLY A 183 12.07 -8.41 12.53
N GLY A 184 11.63 -8.54 11.28
CA GLY A 184 11.86 -7.56 10.21
C GLY A 184 13.33 -7.46 9.78
N TYR A 185 13.74 -6.28 9.29
CA TYR A 185 15.10 -6.10 8.76
C TYR A 185 16.22 -6.34 9.77
N LYS A 186 15.96 -6.11 11.07
CA LYS A 186 16.94 -6.40 12.13
C LYS A 186 17.31 -7.88 12.19
N GLY A 187 16.40 -8.77 11.79
CA GLY A 187 16.61 -10.22 11.82
C GLY A 187 17.79 -10.69 10.99
N PHE A 188 18.12 -10.00 9.89
CA PHE A 188 19.25 -10.37 9.02
C PHE A 188 20.57 -10.40 9.81
N TYR A 189 20.84 -9.38 10.62
CA TYR A 189 22.10 -9.26 11.37
C TYR A 189 22.01 -9.59 12.85
N ALA A 190 20.79 -9.80 13.39
CA ALA A 190 20.59 -10.39 14.71
C ALA A 190 20.74 -11.93 14.74
N ARG A 191 20.96 -12.54 13.56
CA ARG A 191 21.04 -13.99 13.33
C ARG A 191 19.80 -14.81 13.73
N ASN A 192 18.63 -14.16 13.80
CA ASN A 192 17.36 -14.84 14.10
C ASN A 192 16.72 -15.35 12.80
N THR A 193 16.83 -16.65 12.54
CA THR A 193 16.22 -17.29 11.38
C THR A 193 15.53 -18.59 11.75
N ILE A 194 14.36 -18.83 11.16
CA ILE A 194 13.59 -20.06 11.35
C ILE A 194 13.50 -20.87 10.05
N PRO A 195 13.72 -22.19 10.09
CA PRO A 195 13.46 -23.04 8.93
C PRO A 195 11.97 -23.08 8.59
N LEU A 196 11.64 -22.86 7.31
CA LEU A 196 10.27 -22.92 6.80
C LEU A 196 10.09 -24.13 5.89
N THR A 197 9.06 -24.93 6.18
CA THR A 197 8.68 -26.13 5.43
C THR A 197 7.16 -26.13 5.26
N PRO A 198 6.60 -26.84 4.27
CA PRO A 198 5.14 -26.97 4.14
C PRO A 198 4.45 -27.41 5.43
N LYS A 199 5.12 -28.26 6.23
CA LYS A 199 4.64 -28.69 7.53
C LYS A 199 4.65 -27.56 8.57
N SER A 200 5.71 -26.76 8.65
CA SER A 200 5.81 -25.68 9.65
C SER A 200 4.91 -24.47 9.32
N VAL A 201 4.58 -24.26 8.05
CA VAL A 201 3.59 -23.25 7.63
C VAL A 201 2.18 -23.82 7.47
N ASN A 202 1.95 -25.06 7.88
CA ASN A 202 0.60 -25.60 7.85
C ASN A 202 -0.31 -24.78 8.76
N ASP A 203 -1.54 -24.52 8.31
CA ASP A 203 -2.58 -23.78 9.04
C ASP A 203 -2.27 -22.32 9.44
N ILE A 204 -1.08 -21.77 9.17
CA ILE A 204 -0.77 -20.38 9.58
C ILE A 204 -1.69 -19.35 8.92
N HIS A 205 -2.21 -19.64 7.72
CA HIS A 205 -3.20 -18.82 7.00
C HIS A 205 -4.52 -18.64 7.75
N LYS A 206 -4.85 -19.52 8.71
CA LYS A 206 -6.04 -19.42 9.57
C LYS A 206 -5.86 -18.45 10.73
N ARG A 207 -4.64 -17.91 10.91
CA ARG A 207 -4.26 -17.01 12.00
C ARG A 207 -3.92 -15.64 11.42
N GLY A 208 -4.37 -14.57 12.08
CA GLY A 208 -3.87 -13.23 11.79
C GLY A 208 -2.44 -13.01 12.30
N GLY A 209 -1.91 -11.82 12.03
CA GLY A 209 -0.53 -11.47 12.34
C GLY A 209 0.50 -12.13 11.41
N THR A 210 1.74 -12.30 11.90
CA THR A 210 2.84 -12.96 11.17
C THR A 210 3.59 -13.91 12.09
N VAL A 211 3.86 -15.13 11.63
CA VAL A 211 4.68 -16.11 12.35
C VAL A 211 6.17 -15.74 12.42
N LEU A 212 6.63 -14.79 11.60
CA LEU A 212 8.02 -14.32 11.59
C LEU A 212 8.27 -13.18 12.57
N SER A 213 7.24 -12.75 13.32
CA SER A 213 7.24 -11.44 13.98
C SER A 213 7.49 -10.29 12.98
N THR A 214 7.41 -9.04 13.43
CA THR A 214 7.67 -7.88 12.57
C THR A 214 8.25 -6.74 13.39
N SER A 215 8.98 -5.85 12.73
CA SER A 215 9.51 -4.64 13.35
C SER A 215 9.33 -3.42 12.45
N ARG A 216 9.35 -2.24 13.06
CA ARG A 216 9.60 -0.97 12.38
C ARG A 216 11.09 -0.63 12.45
N GLY A 217 11.63 -0.04 11.38
CA GLY A 217 13.03 0.39 11.27
C GLY A 217 14.02 -0.77 11.21
N GLY A 218 15.29 -0.49 11.54
CA GLY A 218 16.36 -1.48 11.54
C GLY A 218 16.91 -1.86 10.17
N HIS A 219 16.70 -1.00 9.18
CA HIS A 219 17.30 -1.17 7.87
C HIS A 219 18.78 -0.75 7.92
N ASP A 220 19.66 -1.67 7.58
CA ASP A 220 21.10 -1.44 7.42
C ASP A 220 21.53 -2.22 6.17
N THR A 221 21.65 -1.53 5.04
CA THR A 221 21.82 -2.16 3.72
C THR A 221 23.06 -3.06 3.70
N SER A 222 24.20 -2.57 4.20
CA SER A 222 25.45 -3.32 4.22
C SER A 222 25.29 -4.61 5.04
N LYS A 223 24.79 -4.52 6.27
CA LYS A 223 24.61 -5.71 7.12
C LYS A 223 23.59 -6.71 6.56
N ILE A 224 22.53 -6.21 5.91
CA ILE A 224 21.52 -7.06 5.29
C ILE A 224 22.13 -7.83 4.11
N VAL A 225 22.83 -7.14 3.20
CA VAL A 225 23.44 -7.77 2.03
C VAL A 225 24.62 -8.67 2.41
N ASP A 226 25.40 -8.30 3.43
CA ASP A 226 26.43 -9.18 4.01
C ASP A 226 25.79 -10.47 4.53
N SER A 227 24.68 -10.38 5.29
CA SER A 227 23.97 -11.58 5.74
C SER A 227 23.38 -12.41 4.60
N ILE A 228 22.92 -11.79 3.51
CA ILE A 228 22.41 -12.51 2.33
C ILE A 228 23.56 -13.30 1.69
N GLN A 229 24.70 -12.65 1.50
CA GLN A 229 25.89 -13.22 0.90
C GLN A 229 26.51 -14.34 1.77
N ASP A 230 26.73 -14.08 3.06
CA ASP A 230 27.35 -15.02 4.01
C ASP A 230 26.54 -16.32 4.17
N ARG A 231 25.20 -16.23 4.03
CA ARG A 231 24.30 -17.39 4.13
C ARG A 231 24.06 -18.08 2.78
N GLY A 232 24.62 -17.54 1.69
CA GLY A 232 24.37 -18.01 0.33
C GLY A 232 22.89 -17.94 -0.05
N ILE A 233 22.16 -16.92 0.41
CA ILE A 233 20.76 -16.69 0.04
C ILE A 233 20.75 -16.10 -1.37
N ASN A 234 19.96 -16.70 -2.26
CA ASN A 234 19.85 -16.26 -3.65
C ASN A 234 18.41 -15.88 -4.06
N GLN A 235 17.44 -15.98 -3.15
CA GLN A 235 16.11 -15.40 -3.32
C GLN A 235 15.65 -14.72 -2.03
N VAL A 236 15.17 -13.49 -2.13
CA VAL A 236 14.76 -12.66 -0.99
C VAL A 236 13.35 -12.14 -1.24
N TYR A 237 12.40 -12.58 -0.43
CA TYR A 237 11.00 -12.18 -0.49
C TYR A 237 10.69 -11.19 0.65
N ILE A 238 10.43 -9.93 0.30
CA ILE A 238 10.30 -8.83 1.25
C ILE A 238 8.84 -8.36 1.31
N ILE A 239 8.16 -8.67 2.41
CA ILE A 239 6.74 -8.35 2.60
C ILE A 239 6.63 -7.13 3.53
N GLY A 240 6.11 -6.01 3.03
CA GLY A 240 6.02 -4.79 3.85
C GLY A 240 5.45 -3.58 3.10
N GLY A 241 5.18 -2.51 3.84
CA GLY A 241 4.66 -1.25 3.27
C GLY A 241 5.76 -0.40 2.63
N ASP A 242 5.46 0.87 2.33
CA ASP A 242 6.31 1.75 1.54
C ASP A 242 7.75 1.87 2.04
N GLY A 243 7.96 2.08 3.35
CA GLY A 243 9.30 2.14 3.94
C GLY A 243 10.08 0.83 3.77
N THR A 244 9.37 -0.31 3.73
CA THR A 244 9.97 -1.60 3.43
C THR A 244 10.30 -1.72 1.94
N GLN A 245 9.42 -1.31 1.04
CA GLN A 245 9.70 -1.38 -0.41
C GLN A 245 10.84 -0.44 -0.81
N LYS A 246 10.95 0.73 -0.18
CA LYS A 246 12.13 1.62 -0.30
C LYS A 246 13.41 0.90 0.15
N GLY A 247 13.37 0.21 1.29
CA GLY A 247 14.48 -0.62 1.75
C GLY A 247 14.83 -1.76 0.78
N ALA A 248 13.82 -2.41 0.19
CA ALA A 248 14.00 -3.46 -0.81
C ALA A 248 14.70 -2.93 -2.08
N SER A 249 14.36 -1.72 -2.53
CA SER A 249 15.03 -1.05 -3.64
C SER A 249 16.53 -0.86 -3.37
N VAL A 250 16.89 -0.37 -2.18
CA VAL A 250 18.30 -0.13 -1.82
C VAL A 250 19.06 -1.45 -1.63
N ILE A 251 18.41 -2.49 -1.10
CA ILE A 251 18.99 -3.85 -1.03
C ILE A 251 19.28 -4.38 -2.44
N PHE A 252 18.35 -4.22 -3.37
CA PHE A 252 18.52 -4.62 -4.77
C PHE A 252 19.68 -3.86 -5.45
N GLU A 253 19.76 -2.53 -5.28
CA GLU A 253 20.84 -1.71 -5.83
C GLU A 253 22.22 -2.19 -5.32
N GLU A 254 22.34 -2.51 -4.03
CA GLU A 254 23.58 -3.02 -3.45
C GLU A 254 23.92 -4.44 -3.94
N ILE A 255 22.93 -5.32 -4.10
CA ILE A 255 23.10 -6.65 -4.71
C ILE A 255 23.61 -6.54 -6.15
N GLN A 256 23.03 -5.62 -6.93
CA GLN A 256 23.44 -5.35 -8.30
C GLN A 256 24.87 -4.80 -8.33
N ARG A 257 25.20 -3.85 -7.45
CA ARG A 257 26.55 -3.28 -7.33
C ARG A 257 27.61 -4.34 -7.02
N ARG A 258 27.26 -5.33 -6.19
CA ARG A 258 28.14 -6.46 -5.85
C ARG A 258 28.13 -7.58 -6.90
N GLY A 259 27.27 -7.52 -7.92
CA GLY A 259 27.18 -8.54 -8.97
C GLY A 259 26.69 -9.90 -8.46
N LEU A 260 25.85 -9.92 -7.42
CA LEU A 260 25.39 -11.18 -6.80
C LEU A 260 24.21 -11.76 -7.57
N LYS A 261 24.20 -13.08 -7.81
CA LYS A 261 23.05 -13.81 -8.40
C LYS A 261 21.94 -13.96 -7.35
N VAL A 262 21.24 -12.86 -7.04
CA VAL A 262 20.16 -12.81 -6.03
C VAL A 262 18.92 -12.15 -6.61
N ALA A 263 17.78 -12.85 -6.52
CA ALA A 263 16.47 -12.28 -6.85
C ALA A 263 15.86 -11.58 -5.63
N VAL A 264 15.55 -10.29 -5.75
CA VAL A 264 14.85 -9.51 -4.73
C VAL A 264 13.43 -9.24 -5.22
N ALA A 265 12.45 -9.83 -4.54
CA ALA A 265 11.03 -9.67 -4.84
C ALA A 265 10.31 -9.00 -3.65
N GLY A 266 9.69 -7.86 -3.90
CA GLY A 266 8.85 -7.16 -2.93
C GLY A 266 7.38 -7.56 -3.05
N ILE A 267 6.72 -7.71 -1.91
CA ILE A 267 5.28 -7.92 -1.82
C ILE A 267 4.70 -6.75 -1.02
N PRO A 268 4.03 -5.80 -1.69
CA PRO A 268 3.67 -4.54 -1.07
C PRO A 268 2.47 -4.74 -0.14
N LYS A 269 2.63 -4.36 1.12
CA LYS A 269 1.68 -4.59 2.22
C LYS A 269 1.20 -3.28 2.80
N THR A 270 -0.02 -2.90 2.44
CA THR A 270 -0.79 -1.82 3.07
C THR A 270 -2.23 -2.30 3.22
N ILE A 271 -2.91 -1.90 4.29
CA ILE A 271 -4.37 -2.07 4.32
C ILE A 271 -5.09 -0.83 3.80
N ASP A 272 -4.39 0.31 3.65
CA ASP A 272 -5.02 1.59 3.31
C ASP A 272 -5.35 1.69 1.81
N ASN A 273 -4.98 0.67 1.01
CA ASN A 273 -5.13 0.62 -0.44
C ASN A 273 -4.55 1.83 -1.18
N ASP A 274 -3.42 2.33 -0.69
CA ASP A 274 -2.76 3.56 -1.12
C ASP A 274 -1.54 3.33 -2.02
N ILE A 275 -1.29 2.08 -2.44
CA ILE A 275 -0.18 1.77 -3.34
C ILE A 275 -0.52 2.23 -4.76
N ALA A 276 0.31 3.11 -5.33
CA ALA A 276 0.20 3.51 -6.72
C ALA A 276 0.28 2.31 -7.68
N VAL A 277 -0.32 2.45 -8.86
CA VAL A 277 -0.33 1.44 -9.95
C VAL A 277 -1.20 0.22 -9.72
N ILE A 278 -1.29 -0.31 -8.49
CA ILE A 278 -2.07 -1.53 -8.24
C ILE A 278 -3.55 -1.22 -7.99
N ASP A 279 -4.42 -2.12 -8.44
CA ASP A 279 -5.87 -1.98 -8.30
C ASP A 279 -6.32 -2.10 -6.84
N LYS A 280 -5.67 -3.01 -6.10
CA LYS A 280 -6.01 -3.34 -4.71
C LYS A 280 -4.80 -3.89 -3.95
N SER A 281 -4.63 -3.56 -2.67
CA SER A 281 -3.68 -4.19 -1.75
C SER A 281 -4.29 -5.33 -0.95
N PHE A 282 -3.51 -6.37 -0.64
CA PHE A 282 -4.04 -7.52 0.10
C PHE A 282 -4.34 -7.13 1.55
N GLY A 283 -5.43 -7.67 2.10
CA GLY A 283 -5.93 -7.34 3.43
C GLY A 283 -6.90 -6.16 3.44
N PHE A 284 -7.07 -5.45 2.31
CA PHE A 284 -8.02 -4.34 2.21
C PHE A 284 -9.47 -4.79 2.34
N ASP A 285 -9.89 -5.84 1.62
CA ASP A 285 -11.29 -6.32 1.69
C ASP A 285 -11.62 -6.81 3.11
N THR A 286 -10.70 -7.54 3.74
CA THR A 286 -10.84 -7.97 5.13
C THR A 286 -10.92 -6.77 6.06
N ALA A 287 -10.12 -5.73 5.83
CA ALA A 287 -10.17 -4.53 6.66
C ALA A 287 -11.50 -3.78 6.54
N VAL A 288 -12.07 -3.70 5.33
CA VAL A 288 -13.41 -3.13 5.08
C VAL A 288 -14.49 -3.97 5.77
N GLU A 289 -14.40 -5.29 5.72
CA GLU A 289 -15.35 -6.20 6.37
C GLU A 289 -15.34 -6.04 7.90
N GLU A 290 -14.16 -6.00 8.53
CA GLU A 290 -14.06 -5.80 9.99
C GLU A 290 -14.44 -4.37 10.40
N ALA A 291 -14.15 -3.36 9.57
CA ALA A 291 -14.61 -1.99 9.78
C ALA A 291 -16.14 -1.92 9.77
N GLN A 292 -16.79 -2.61 8.83
CA GLN A 292 -18.25 -2.71 8.76
C GLN A 292 -18.83 -3.32 10.04
N ARG A 293 -18.21 -4.36 10.61
CA ARG A 293 -18.67 -4.95 11.88
C ARG A 293 -18.65 -3.93 13.03
N ALA A 294 -17.61 -3.10 13.10
CA ALA A 294 -17.53 -2.03 14.09
C ALA A 294 -18.58 -0.92 13.86
N ILE A 295 -18.84 -0.56 12.60
CA ILE A 295 -19.90 0.38 12.23
C ILE A 295 -21.27 -0.15 12.65
N ASN A 296 -21.58 -1.42 12.36
CA ASN A 296 -22.86 -2.03 12.71
C ASN A 296 -23.07 -2.02 14.25
N ALA A 297 -22.02 -2.30 15.03
CA ALA A 297 -22.09 -2.19 16.48
C ALA A 297 -22.36 -0.76 16.95
N ALA A 298 -21.68 0.23 16.35
CA ALA A 298 -21.93 1.65 16.64
C ALA A 298 -23.35 2.09 16.29
N HIS A 299 -23.89 1.59 15.17
CA HIS A 299 -25.24 1.89 14.74
C HIS A 299 -26.29 1.35 15.73
N VAL A 300 -26.19 0.07 16.12
CA VAL A 300 -27.09 -0.53 17.12
C VAL A 300 -27.04 0.24 18.45
N GLU A 301 -25.85 0.62 18.92
CA GLU A 301 -25.69 1.42 20.13
C GLU A 301 -26.31 2.82 20.00
N ALA A 302 -26.17 3.47 18.84
CA ALA A 302 -26.71 4.80 18.59
C ALA A 302 -28.25 4.78 18.49
N GLU A 303 -28.82 3.80 17.81
CA GLU A 303 -30.28 3.67 17.65
C GLU A 303 -30.99 3.30 18.95
N SER A 304 -30.31 2.57 19.85
CA SER A 304 -30.91 2.06 21.10
C SER A 304 -31.16 3.12 22.18
N VAL A 305 -30.75 4.37 21.97
CA VAL A 305 -30.85 5.45 22.96
C VAL A 305 -31.25 6.78 22.32
N GLU A 306 -32.00 7.60 23.06
CA GLU A 306 -32.37 8.94 22.59
C GLU A 306 -31.11 9.81 22.38
N ASN A 307 -31.05 10.46 21.22
CA ASN A 307 -29.91 11.29 20.78
C ASN A 307 -28.58 10.53 20.86
N GLY A 308 -28.59 9.26 20.43
CA GLY A 308 -27.41 8.41 20.39
C GLY A 308 -26.45 8.78 19.27
N ILE A 309 -25.15 8.80 19.55
CA ILE A 309 -24.10 9.01 18.55
C ILE A 309 -23.07 7.90 18.65
N GLY A 310 -22.87 7.17 17.55
CA GLY A 310 -21.78 6.22 17.38
C GLY A 310 -20.65 6.86 16.58
N VAL A 311 -19.47 7.03 17.18
CA VAL A 311 -18.25 7.49 16.50
C VAL A 311 -17.31 6.30 16.31
N VAL A 312 -16.95 5.99 15.06
CA VAL A 312 -16.04 4.89 14.71
C VAL A 312 -14.79 5.45 14.05
N LYS A 313 -13.64 5.30 14.72
CA LYS A 313 -12.34 5.65 14.12
C LYS A 313 -11.83 4.48 13.27
N LEU A 314 -11.57 4.72 12.00
CA LEU A 314 -11.00 3.73 11.10
C LEU A 314 -9.56 4.09 10.70
N MET A 315 -8.87 3.10 10.16
CA MET A 315 -7.56 3.31 9.57
C MET A 315 -7.65 4.15 8.29
N GLY A 316 -6.55 4.82 7.96
CA GLY A 316 -6.48 5.78 6.87
C GLY A 316 -5.64 6.98 7.26
N ARG A 317 -4.31 6.76 7.36
CA ARG A 317 -3.35 7.80 7.76
C ARG A 317 -3.23 8.91 6.73
N TYR A 318 -3.12 8.54 5.47
CA TYR A 318 -2.94 9.49 4.35
C TYR A 318 -4.06 9.39 3.31
N SER A 319 -4.84 8.30 3.35
CA SER A 319 -5.95 8.05 2.44
C SER A 319 -7.18 7.49 3.15
N GLY A 320 -8.36 7.84 2.65
CA GLY A 320 -9.65 7.50 3.24
C GLY A 320 -10.32 6.22 2.70
N PHE A 321 -9.62 5.34 1.98
CA PHE A 321 -10.25 4.25 1.24
C PHE A 321 -11.04 3.28 2.13
N ILE A 322 -10.49 2.86 3.29
CA ILE A 322 -11.21 1.97 4.22
C ILE A 322 -12.50 2.65 4.69
N ALA A 323 -12.41 3.92 5.13
CA ALA A 323 -13.56 4.67 5.61
C ALA A 323 -14.63 4.85 4.52
N MET A 324 -14.23 5.19 3.29
CA MET A 324 -15.15 5.33 2.15
C MET A 324 -15.83 4.01 1.80
N TYR A 325 -15.07 2.92 1.66
CA TYR A 325 -15.62 1.62 1.28
C TYR A 325 -16.48 1.00 2.39
N ALA A 326 -16.06 1.09 3.66
CA ALA A 326 -16.85 0.60 4.79
C ALA A 326 -18.16 1.37 4.94
N THR A 327 -18.15 2.69 4.72
CA THR A 327 -19.36 3.53 4.70
C THR A 327 -20.33 3.09 3.59
N LEU A 328 -19.82 2.92 2.36
CA LEU A 328 -20.63 2.47 1.21
C LEU A 328 -21.18 1.05 1.41
N ALA A 329 -20.42 0.17 2.08
CA ALA A 329 -20.83 -1.20 2.35
C ALA A 329 -21.86 -1.31 3.48
N SER A 330 -21.72 -0.52 4.55
CA SER A 330 -22.65 -0.53 5.69
C SER A 330 -24.00 0.12 5.34
N ARG A 331 -23.98 1.30 4.71
CA ARG A 331 -25.17 2.17 4.51
C ARG A 331 -25.81 2.74 5.78
N ASP A 332 -25.30 2.42 6.96
CA ASP A 332 -25.82 2.92 8.25
C ASP A 332 -25.07 4.15 8.76
N VAL A 333 -24.12 4.67 7.96
CA VAL A 333 -23.28 5.82 8.30
C VAL A 333 -23.93 7.11 7.82
N ASP A 334 -24.04 8.08 8.71
CA ASP A 334 -24.56 9.43 8.41
C ASP A 334 -23.47 10.40 7.98
N CYS A 335 -22.25 10.20 8.48
CA CYS A 335 -21.12 11.08 8.20
C CYS A 335 -19.82 10.30 8.09
N CYS A 336 -19.12 10.42 6.97
CA CYS A 336 -17.78 9.89 6.75
C CYS A 336 -16.79 11.03 6.53
N LEU A 337 -15.75 11.07 7.36
CA LEU A 337 -14.67 12.06 7.35
C LEU A 337 -13.36 11.37 6.96
N ILE A 338 -12.68 11.89 5.94
CA ILE A 338 -11.45 11.32 5.38
C ILE A 338 -10.35 12.39 5.28
N PRO A 339 -9.05 12.02 5.24
CA PRO A 339 -7.95 12.98 5.13
C PRO A 339 -8.04 13.88 3.89
N GLU A 340 -8.63 13.40 2.80
CA GLU A 340 -8.73 14.10 1.53
C GLU A 340 -9.87 15.13 1.46
N SER A 341 -10.82 15.09 2.40
CA SER A 341 -11.97 15.99 2.41
C SER A 341 -11.89 16.91 3.63
N PRO A 342 -11.42 18.16 3.47
CA PRO A 342 -11.44 19.16 4.53
C PRO A 342 -12.84 19.37 5.11
N PHE A 343 -12.89 19.73 6.38
CA PHE A 343 -14.11 20.09 7.08
C PHE A 343 -13.81 21.07 8.21
N TYR A 344 -14.85 21.75 8.69
CA TYR A 344 -14.77 22.63 9.86
C TYR A 344 -15.92 22.30 10.83
N LEU A 345 -15.72 22.61 12.11
CA LEU A 345 -16.65 22.20 13.17
C LEU A 345 -17.85 23.15 13.32
N GLU A 346 -17.59 24.45 13.49
CA GLU A 346 -18.57 25.45 13.91
C GLU A 346 -19.00 26.37 12.76
N GLY A 347 -20.19 26.94 12.85
CA GLY A 347 -20.72 27.87 11.85
C GLY A 347 -21.63 27.21 10.82
N LYS A 348 -22.19 28.03 9.92
CA LYS A 348 -23.17 27.60 8.93
C LYS A 348 -22.53 26.67 7.90
N GLY A 349 -23.04 25.44 7.79
CA GLY A 349 -22.49 24.37 6.96
C GLY A 349 -21.44 23.50 7.67
N GLY A 350 -21.14 23.78 8.94
CA GLY A 350 -20.16 23.05 9.73
C GLY A 350 -20.67 21.69 10.22
N LEU A 351 -19.73 20.84 10.63
CA LEU A 351 -20.03 19.49 11.11
C LEU A 351 -21.00 19.48 12.30
N LEU A 352 -20.84 20.41 13.25
CA LEU A 352 -21.69 20.44 14.45
C LEU A 352 -23.14 20.85 14.14
N GLU A 353 -23.36 21.71 13.14
CA GLU A 353 -24.71 22.03 12.66
C GLU A 353 -25.36 20.79 12.01
N PHE A 354 -24.59 20.05 11.21
CA PHE A 354 -25.07 18.81 10.59
C PHE A 354 -25.43 17.74 11.64
N VAL A 355 -24.61 17.58 12.68
CA VAL A 355 -24.91 16.67 13.81
C VAL A 355 -26.25 17.03 14.46
N GLU A 356 -26.48 18.32 14.75
CA GLU A 356 -27.74 18.75 15.34
C GLU A 356 -28.95 18.48 14.44
N LYS A 357 -28.80 18.69 13.14
CA LYS A 357 -29.83 18.42 12.15
C LYS A 357 -30.17 16.93 12.10
N ARG A 358 -29.17 16.06 11.97
CA ARG A 358 -29.37 14.60 11.92
C ARG A 358 -30.03 14.07 13.19
N LEU A 359 -29.58 14.49 14.37
CA LEU A 359 -30.23 14.10 15.63
C LEU A 359 -31.69 14.52 15.71
N LYS A 360 -32.05 15.72 15.21
CA LYS A 360 -33.43 16.17 15.18
C LYS A 360 -34.30 15.37 14.20
N GLU A 361 -33.73 14.95 13.08
CA GLU A 361 -34.45 14.22 12.01
C GLU A 361 -34.58 12.72 12.28
N SER A 362 -33.54 12.09 12.84
CA SER A 362 -33.43 10.63 12.95
C SER A 362 -33.30 10.12 14.39
N GLY A 363 -33.07 10.99 15.37
CA GLY A 363 -32.93 10.61 16.79
C GLY A 363 -31.59 9.95 17.14
N HIS A 364 -30.78 9.58 16.14
CA HIS A 364 -29.45 8.99 16.30
C HIS A 364 -28.54 9.40 15.14
N MET A 365 -27.23 9.13 15.28
CA MET A 365 -26.24 9.39 14.24
C MET A 365 -25.02 8.45 14.32
N VAL A 366 -24.50 8.00 13.18
CA VAL A 366 -23.23 7.27 13.06
C VAL A 366 -22.21 8.10 12.27
N ILE A 367 -21.05 8.31 12.87
CA ILE A 367 -19.92 9.04 12.29
C ILE A 367 -18.73 8.09 12.13
N VAL A 368 -18.27 7.93 10.90
CA VAL A 368 -17.01 7.27 10.58
C VAL A 368 -15.93 8.32 10.33
N VAL A 369 -14.78 8.17 10.98
CA VAL A 369 -13.65 9.08 10.83
C VAL A 369 -12.36 8.29 10.59
N ALA A 370 -11.68 8.55 9.49
CA ALA A 370 -10.34 8.00 9.26
C ALA A 370 -9.32 8.71 10.17
N GLU A 371 -8.32 7.98 10.68
CA GLU A 371 -7.34 8.52 11.65
C GLU A 371 -6.60 9.77 11.16
N GLY A 372 -6.37 9.91 9.85
CA GLY A 372 -5.71 11.08 9.26
C GLY A 372 -6.62 12.30 9.04
N ALA A 373 -7.93 12.18 9.22
CA ALA A 373 -8.86 13.30 9.02
C ALA A 373 -8.68 14.36 10.12
N GLY A 374 -8.79 15.65 9.76
CA GLY A 374 -8.84 16.75 10.74
C GLY A 374 -7.58 16.99 11.58
N GLN A 375 -6.43 16.39 11.22
CA GLN A 375 -5.19 16.52 11.99
C GLN A 375 -4.71 17.98 12.14
N GLU A 376 -4.97 18.83 11.14
CA GLU A 376 -4.63 20.26 11.17
C GLU A 376 -5.46 21.03 12.20
N LEU A 377 -6.78 20.77 12.26
CA LEU A 377 -7.70 21.34 13.25
C LEU A 377 -7.29 20.97 14.69
N MET A 378 -6.77 19.76 14.85
CA MET A 378 -6.27 19.28 16.13
C MET A 378 -4.94 19.94 16.52
N ALA A 379 -4.03 20.13 15.58
CA ALA A 379 -2.74 20.77 15.83
C ALA A 379 -2.90 22.25 16.24
N GLU A 380 -3.89 22.96 15.68
CA GLU A 380 -4.21 24.33 16.09
C GLU A 380 -4.79 24.39 17.51
N SER A 381 -5.61 23.39 17.87
CA SER A 381 -6.27 23.35 19.18
C SER A 381 -5.39 22.77 20.30
N ILE A 382 -4.41 21.93 19.97
CA ILE A 382 -3.51 21.25 20.92
C ILE A 382 -2.07 21.63 20.59
N ARG A 383 -1.45 22.49 21.44
CA ARG A 383 -0.03 22.86 21.36
C ARG A 383 0.87 21.65 21.67
N THR A 384 1.03 20.73 20.73
CA THR A 384 1.71 19.45 20.96
C THR A 384 3.09 19.38 20.32
N MET A 385 4.04 18.71 20.99
CA MET A 385 5.33 18.35 20.40
C MET A 385 5.16 17.21 19.40
N HIS A 386 5.83 17.31 18.25
CA HIS A 386 5.84 16.28 17.21
C HIS A 386 6.69 15.08 17.66
N ASN A 387 6.03 13.94 17.90
CA ASN A 387 6.70 12.67 18.14
C ASN A 387 6.69 11.81 16.87
N GLU A 388 7.77 11.07 16.64
CA GLU A 388 7.94 10.15 15.50
C GLU A 388 8.10 8.70 15.98
N ASP A 389 7.70 7.73 15.15
CA ASP A 389 7.97 6.31 15.38
C ASP A 389 9.43 5.93 15.02
N ALA A 390 9.84 4.70 15.34
CA ALA A 390 11.20 4.20 15.04
C ALA A 390 11.54 4.11 13.54
N SER A 391 10.57 4.37 12.66
CA SER A 391 10.73 4.47 11.20
C SER A 391 10.68 5.92 10.71
N GLY A 392 10.60 6.92 11.59
CA GLY A 392 10.52 8.34 11.26
C GLY A 392 9.14 8.82 10.85
N ASN A 393 8.08 8.04 11.11
CA ASN A 393 6.72 8.49 10.79
C ASN A 393 6.14 9.33 11.94
N LYS A 394 5.54 10.49 11.62
CA LYS A 394 4.81 11.30 12.60
C LYS A 394 3.69 10.49 13.27
N LEU A 395 3.57 10.62 14.59
CA LEU A 395 2.45 10.07 15.35
C LEU A 395 1.24 11.00 15.20
N LEU A 396 0.10 10.44 14.79
CA LEU A 396 -1.16 11.17 14.66
C LEU A 396 -1.82 11.34 16.02
N LEU A 397 -2.59 12.42 16.16
CA LEU A 397 -3.46 12.63 17.32
C LEU A 397 -4.76 11.82 17.15
N ASP A 398 -5.39 11.44 18.26
CA ASP A 398 -6.65 10.68 18.20
C ASP A 398 -7.84 11.59 17.84
N VAL A 399 -8.13 11.67 16.54
CA VAL A 399 -9.26 12.43 15.99
C VAL A 399 -10.61 11.91 16.48
N GLY A 400 -10.76 10.60 16.72
CA GLY A 400 -12.02 10.02 17.17
C GLY A 400 -12.37 10.50 18.58
N LEU A 401 -11.38 10.49 19.49
CA LEU A 401 -11.55 11.00 20.85
C LEU A 401 -11.79 12.52 20.85
N TRP A 402 -11.01 13.28 20.07
CA TRP A 402 -11.15 14.74 19.99
C TRP A 402 -12.51 15.16 19.43
N LEU A 403 -12.96 14.54 18.34
CA LEU A 403 -14.26 14.82 17.75
C LEU A 403 -15.39 14.50 18.73
N SER A 404 -15.28 13.38 19.45
CA SER A 404 -16.22 12.99 20.50
C SER A 404 -16.32 14.03 21.61
N GLN A 405 -15.20 14.63 22.03
CA GLN A 405 -15.18 15.70 23.02
C GLN A 405 -15.84 16.98 22.48
N LYS A 406 -15.53 17.39 21.25
CA LYS A 406 -16.11 18.58 20.63
C LYS A 406 -17.62 18.50 20.46
N ILE A 407 -18.13 17.33 20.05
CA ILE A 407 -19.57 17.08 19.95
C ILE A 407 -20.25 17.14 21.33
N LYS A 408 -19.65 16.51 22.35
CA LYS A 408 -20.15 16.57 23.73
C LYS A 408 -20.21 18.00 24.27
N GLU A 409 -19.14 18.77 24.10
CA GLU A 409 -19.06 20.18 24.50
C GLU A 409 -20.17 21.01 23.85
N HIS A 410 -20.36 20.85 22.54
CA HIS A 410 -21.36 21.59 21.77
C HIS A 410 -22.80 21.30 22.21
N LEU A 411 -23.15 20.02 22.34
CA LEU A 411 -24.52 19.62 22.71
C LEU A 411 -24.84 19.91 24.18
N THR A 412 -23.85 19.82 25.07
CA THR A 412 -24.01 20.19 26.49
C THR A 412 -24.29 21.68 26.64
N LYS A 413 -23.59 22.56 25.89
CA LYS A 413 -23.88 24.01 25.86
C LYS A 413 -25.32 24.31 25.45
N LYS A 414 -25.94 23.44 24.65
CA LYS A 414 -27.33 23.55 24.21
C LYS A 414 -28.34 22.79 25.06
N GLN A 415 -27.92 22.26 26.22
CA GLN A 415 -28.77 21.51 27.16
C GLN A 415 -29.49 20.31 26.53
N LYS A 416 -28.87 19.65 25.54
CA LYS A 416 -29.42 18.42 24.93
C LYS A 416 -28.89 17.18 25.66
N VAL A 417 -29.77 16.21 25.92
CA VAL A 417 -29.38 14.87 26.39
C VAL A 417 -28.60 14.19 25.27
N LEU A 418 -27.45 13.58 25.59
CA LEU A 418 -26.54 12.96 24.62
C LEU A 418 -26.02 11.64 25.17
N ASN A 419 -26.01 10.62 24.30
CA ASN A 419 -25.34 9.36 24.55
C ASN A 419 -24.34 9.09 23.43
N LEU A 420 -23.04 9.32 23.67
CA LEU A 420 -22.00 9.12 22.66
C LEU A 420 -21.13 7.91 22.99
N LYS A 421 -21.03 6.97 22.04
CA LYS A 421 -20.12 5.82 22.07
C LYS A 421 -19.00 6.02 21.07
N TYR A 422 -17.77 5.85 21.52
CA TYR A 422 -16.58 5.90 20.67
C TYR A 422 -16.01 4.48 20.53
N ILE A 423 -15.80 4.03 19.30
CA ILE A 423 -15.26 2.72 18.97
C ILE A 423 -13.98 2.90 18.15
N ASP A 424 -12.88 2.30 18.65
CA ASP A 424 -11.62 2.18 17.94
C ASP A 424 -11.29 0.70 17.66
N PRO A 425 -11.72 0.14 16.51
CA PRO A 425 -11.44 -1.23 16.12
C PRO A 425 -10.05 -1.43 15.49
N THR A 426 -9.16 -0.42 15.49
CA THR A 426 -7.91 -0.41 14.70
C THR A 426 -7.10 -1.71 14.82
N TYR A 427 -6.90 -2.23 16.03
CA TYR A 427 -6.12 -3.47 16.21
C TYR A 427 -6.91 -4.73 15.88
N MET A 428 -8.23 -4.71 16.06
CA MET A 428 -9.10 -5.82 15.67
C MET A 428 -9.08 -6.00 14.15
N ILE A 429 -9.14 -4.91 13.40
CA ILE A 429 -9.07 -4.90 11.92
C ILE A 429 -7.76 -5.52 11.41
N ARG A 430 -6.62 -5.21 12.05
CA ARG A 430 -5.29 -5.62 11.55
C ARG A 430 -4.87 -7.03 11.95
N ALA A 431 -5.42 -7.54 13.05
CA ALA A 431 -4.96 -8.75 13.70
C ALA A 431 -5.77 -10.00 13.35
N VAL A 432 -6.84 -9.86 12.57
CA VAL A 432 -7.67 -10.98 12.11
C VAL A 432 -7.01 -11.78 10.97
N PRO A 433 -7.39 -13.06 10.78
CA PRO A 433 -7.12 -13.77 9.55
C PRO A 433 -7.80 -13.09 8.35
N SER A 434 -7.24 -13.25 7.16
CA SER A 434 -7.82 -12.75 5.91
C SER A 434 -9.06 -13.53 5.51
N ASN A 435 -10.02 -12.83 4.91
CA ASN A 435 -11.21 -13.42 4.31
C ASN A 435 -10.86 -14.19 3.01
N ALA A 436 -11.87 -14.84 2.41
CA ALA A 436 -11.67 -15.68 1.22
C ALA A 436 -11.10 -14.91 0.02
N SER A 437 -11.58 -13.68 -0.23
CA SER A 437 -11.11 -12.83 -1.33
C SER A 437 -9.63 -12.49 -1.17
N ASP A 438 -9.24 -12.02 0.02
CA ASP A 438 -7.85 -11.68 0.31
C ASP A 438 -6.93 -12.91 0.37
N ASN A 439 -7.44 -14.08 0.74
CA ASN A 439 -6.67 -15.32 0.67
C ASN A 439 -6.31 -15.69 -0.76
N VAL A 440 -7.29 -15.68 -1.68
CA VAL A 440 -7.04 -15.92 -3.11
C VAL A 440 -6.05 -14.90 -3.65
N TYR A 441 -6.23 -13.63 -3.30
CA TYR A 441 -5.31 -12.59 -3.75
C TYR A 441 -3.89 -12.78 -3.21
N SER A 442 -3.74 -13.12 -1.93
CA SER A 442 -2.44 -13.43 -1.30
C SER A 442 -1.72 -14.59 -1.99
N THR A 443 -2.46 -15.64 -2.39
CA THR A 443 -1.92 -16.75 -3.20
C THR A 443 -1.40 -16.27 -4.54
N LEU A 444 -2.16 -15.47 -5.28
CA LEU A 444 -1.76 -14.97 -6.59
C LEU A 444 -0.53 -14.06 -6.52
N LEU A 445 -0.42 -13.22 -5.48
CA LEU A 445 0.76 -12.40 -5.22
C LEU A 445 1.99 -13.26 -4.93
N ALA A 446 1.87 -14.21 -4.00
CA ALA A 446 2.96 -15.11 -3.64
C ALA A 446 3.47 -15.89 -4.85
N HIS A 447 2.56 -16.53 -5.60
CA HIS A 447 2.92 -17.30 -6.80
C HIS A 447 3.56 -16.40 -7.86
N SER A 448 3.02 -15.20 -8.10
CA SER A 448 3.61 -14.24 -9.04
C SER A 448 5.05 -13.88 -8.64
N ALA A 449 5.30 -13.62 -7.36
CA ALA A 449 6.64 -13.31 -6.86
C ALA A 449 7.61 -14.49 -7.07
N ILE A 450 7.18 -15.71 -6.75
CA ILE A 450 7.97 -16.95 -6.96
C ILE A 450 8.31 -17.12 -8.44
N HIS A 451 7.31 -17.01 -9.31
CA HIS A 451 7.49 -17.15 -10.75
C HIS A 451 8.49 -16.14 -11.30
N GLY A 452 8.43 -14.88 -10.84
CA GLY A 452 9.35 -13.83 -11.24
C GLY A 452 10.78 -14.12 -10.78
N ALA A 453 10.95 -14.48 -9.51
CA ALA A 453 12.26 -14.78 -8.92
C ALA A 453 12.91 -16.00 -9.59
N MET A 454 12.19 -17.11 -9.74
CA MET A 454 12.69 -18.31 -10.44
C MET A 454 13.07 -17.99 -11.89
N ALA A 455 12.29 -17.14 -12.56
CA ALA A 455 12.56 -16.69 -13.92
C ALA A 455 13.68 -15.63 -14.03
N GLY A 456 14.38 -15.28 -12.95
CA GLY A 456 15.53 -14.38 -12.98
C GLY A 456 15.20 -12.89 -12.91
N TYR A 457 13.92 -12.51 -12.80
CA TYR A 457 13.55 -11.13 -12.53
C TYR A 457 13.94 -10.76 -11.09
N THR A 458 14.32 -9.51 -10.87
CA THR A 458 14.79 -8.99 -9.58
C THR A 458 14.53 -7.48 -9.52
N GLY A 459 14.51 -6.89 -8.32
CA GLY A 459 14.26 -5.45 -8.20
C GLY A 459 12.81 -5.05 -8.49
N PHE A 460 11.85 -5.94 -8.21
CA PHE A 460 10.44 -5.76 -8.57
C PHE A 460 9.50 -6.00 -7.39
N THR A 461 8.31 -5.42 -7.50
CA THR A 461 7.11 -5.78 -6.74
C THR A 461 6.08 -6.46 -7.63
N VAL A 462 5.11 -7.12 -7.01
CA VAL A 462 3.96 -7.73 -7.71
C VAL A 462 2.65 -7.09 -7.28
N GLY A 463 1.72 -6.96 -8.23
CA GLY A 463 0.37 -6.50 -7.95
C GLY A 463 -0.57 -6.59 -9.16
N PRO A 464 -1.90 -6.54 -8.93
CA PRO A 464 -2.90 -6.48 -9.98
C PRO A 464 -2.92 -5.09 -10.59
N VAL A 465 -2.86 -5.01 -11.91
CA VAL A 465 -3.02 -3.80 -12.71
C VAL A 465 -4.11 -4.10 -13.74
N ASN A 466 -5.22 -3.37 -13.67
CA ASN A 466 -6.40 -3.59 -14.50
C ASN A 466 -6.84 -5.07 -14.58
N GLY A 467 -6.86 -5.75 -13.44
CA GLY A 467 -7.29 -7.15 -13.31
C GLY A 467 -6.27 -8.20 -13.73
N ARG A 468 -5.03 -7.82 -14.07
CA ARG A 468 -3.94 -8.74 -14.41
C ARG A 468 -2.73 -8.50 -13.51
N HIS A 469 -2.10 -9.57 -13.01
CA HIS A 469 -0.88 -9.41 -12.21
C HIS A 469 0.30 -9.02 -13.09
N ALA A 470 1.09 -8.06 -12.62
CA ALA A 470 2.26 -7.55 -13.32
C ALA A 470 3.47 -7.45 -12.38
N TYR A 471 4.66 -7.49 -12.97
CA TYR A 471 5.90 -7.09 -12.31
C TYR A 471 6.06 -5.59 -12.43
N ILE A 472 6.16 -4.91 -11.30
CA ILE A 472 6.21 -3.44 -11.21
C ILE A 472 7.56 -3.05 -10.60
N PRO A 473 8.33 -2.13 -11.21
CA PRO A 473 9.59 -1.68 -10.64
C PRO A 473 9.42 -1.00 -9.28
N PHE A 474 10.37 -1.18 -8.35
CA PHE A 474 10.29 -0.57 -7.01
C PHE A 474 10.04 0.94 -7.03
N HIS A 475 10.71 1.66 -7.94
CA HIS A 475 10.59 3.11 -8.01
C HIS A 475 9.14 3.57 -8.21
N ARG A 476 8.33 2.82 -8.97
CA ARG A 476 6.92 3.16 -9.23
C ARG A 476 6.02 3.04 -8.01
N ILE A 477 6.20 1.99 -7.22
CA ILE A 477 5.43 1.80 -5.98
C ILE A 477 5.79 2.85 -4.93
N THR A 478 7.02 3.36 -4.97
CA THR A 478 7.52 4.32 -3.97
C THR A 478 7.38 5.79 -4.38
N GLU A 479 6.92 6.06 -5.59
CA GLU A 479 6.87 7.41 -6.20
C GLU A 479 5.73 8.24 -5.61
N THR A 480 4.52 7.68 -5.58
CA THR A 480 3.30 8.35 -5.14
C THR A 480 2.43 7.40 -4.32
N GLN A 481 1.48 7.97 -3.59
CA GLN A 481 0.43 7.23 -2.90
C GLN A 481 -0.92 7.57 -3.54
N ASN A 482 -1.75 6.56 -3.73
CA ASN A 482 -3.13 6.75 -4.15
C ASN A 482 -3.93 7.40 -3.02
N LYS A 483 -4.79 8.35 -3.41
CA LYS A 483 -5.72 9.05 -2.53
C LYS A 483 -7.13 8.94 -3.08
N VAL A 484 -8.13 9.07 -2.21
CA VAL A 484 -9.52 9.21 -2.61
C VAL A 484 -9.66 10.52 -3.41
N VAL A 485 -10.11 10.40 -4.66
CA VAL A 485 -10.41 11.56 -5.50
C VAL A 485 -11.81 12.05 -5.15
N ILE A 486 -11.90 13.13 -4.38
CA ILE A 486 -13.17 13.68 -3.89
C ILE A 486 -14.05 14.28 -5.01
N THR A 487 -13.52 14.46 -6.22
CA THR A 487 -14.28 14.88 -7.40
C THR A 487 -14.81 13.70 -8.23
N ASP A 488 -14.44 12.46 -7.90
CA ASP A 488 -14.87 11.28 -8.65
C ASP A 488 -16.24 10.72 -8.19
N ARG A 489 -16.85 9.93 -9.07
CA ARG A 489 -18.16 9.29 -8.91
C ARG A 489 -18.23 8.40 -7.68
N MET A 490 -17.12 7.81 -7.22
CA MET A 490 -17.10 7.01 -5.98
C MET A 490 -17.39 7.87 -4.75
N TRP A 491 -16.75 9.03 -4.61
CA TRP A 491 -17.03 9.95 -3.51
C TRP A 491 -18.44 10.54 -3.61
N ALA A 492 -18.87 10.90 -4.82
CA ALA A 492 -20.25 11.39 -5.05
C ALA A 492 -21.32 10.35 -4.65
N ARG A 493 -21.07 9.06 -4.89
CA ARG A 493 -21.94 7.97 -4.41
C ARG A 493 -21.99 7.90 -2.88
N LEU A 494 -20.85 8.09 -2.21
CA LEU A 494 -20.81 8.14 -0.75
C LEU A 494 -21.64 9.30 -0.21
N LEU A 495 -21.43 10.52 -0.73
CA LEU A 495 -22.20 11.69 -0.30
C LEU A 495 -23.70 11.50 -0.54
N SER A 496 -24.08 10.89 -1.68
CA SER A 496 -25.48 10.58 -1.99
C SER A 496 -26.07 9.51 -1.06
N SER A 497 -25.26 8.53 -0.61
CA SER A 497 -25.71 7.46 0.28
C SER A 497 -25.89 7.92 1.72
N THR A 498 -25.01 8.81 2.19
CA THR A 498 -25.03 9.36 3.56
C THR A 498 -25.94 10.59 3.68
N ASN A 499 -26.25 11.23 2.55
CA ASN A 499 -26.91 12.54 2.48
C ASN A 499 -26.14 13.63 3.26
N GLN A 500 -24.85 13.44 3.49
CA GLN A 500 -23.98 14.42 4.14
C GLN A 500 -23.63 15.55 3.16
N PRO A 501 -23.53 16.81 3.64
CA PRO A 501 -23.03 17.89 2.80
C PRO A 501 -21.54 17.72 2.53
N SER A 502 -21.05 18.41 1.50
CA SER A 502 -19.63 18.72 1.43
C SER A 502 -19.32 19.77 2.50
N PHE A 503 -18.43 19.47 3.44
CA PHE A 503 -18.02 20.39 4.51
C PHE A 503 -16.94 21.39 4.07
N LEU A 504 -16.74 21.54 2.76
CA LEU A 504 -15.81 22.49 2.19
C LEU A 504 -16.27 23.93 2.48
N SER A 505 -15.34 24.77 2.91
CA SER A 505 -15.55 26.22 2.98
C SER A 505 -15.55 26.83 1.56
N GLN A 506 -15.98 28.10 1.42
CA GLN A 506 -15.88 28.79 0.12
C GLN A 506 -14.44 28.85 -0.40
N VAL A 507 -13.46 28.99 0.50
CA VAL A 507 -12.03 29.01 0.15
C VAL A 507 -11.60 27.65 -0.40
N ASP A 508 -12.01 26.56 0.25
CA ASP A 508 -11.65 25.20 -0.20
C ASP A 508 -12.26 24.87 -1.57
N VAL A 509 -13.48 25.35 -1.83
CA VAL A 509 -14.13 25.20 -3.15
C VAL A 509 -13.39 25.98 -4.24
N GLU A 510 -12.85 27.16 -3.93
CA GLU A 510 -12.07 27.96 -4.87
C GLU A 510 -10.70 27.37 -5.14
N ASP A 511 -10.05 26.77 -4.14
CA ASP A 511 -8.75 26.12 -4.29
C ASP A 511 -8.84 24.77 -5.01
N ALA A 512 -9.87 23.96 -4.72
CA ALA A 512 -10.12 22.71 -5.44
C ALA A 512 -10.36 22.93 -6.95
N LYS A 513 -10.93 24.07 -7.34
CA LYS A 513 -11.10 24.45 -8.76
C LYS A 513 -9.80 24.86 -9.45
N LYS A 514 -8.74 25.19 -8.70
CA LYS A 514 -7.43 25.57 -9.24
C LYS A 514 -6.51 24.36 -9.47
N GLU A 515 -6.74 23.25 -8.75
CA GLU A 515 -5.90 22.04 -8.84
C GLU A 515 -6.27 21.10 -10.00
N GLU A 516 -7.45 21.23 -10.61
CA GLU A 516 -7.77 20.52 -11.85
C GLU A 516 -7.12 21.23 -13.05
N PRO A 517 -6.28 20.55 -13.87
CA PRO A 517 -6.03 21.05 -15.21
C PRO A 517 -7.39 21.07 -15.94
N PRO A 518 -7.71 22.11 -16.73
CA PRO A 518 -8.97 22.12 -17.44
C PRO A 518 -9.04 20.88 -18.30
N ALA A 519 -10.07 20.05 -18.09
CA ALA A 519 -10.52 19.18 -19.15
C ALA A 519 -10.74 20.08 -20.37
N GLN A 520 -9.91 19.94 -21.40
CA GLN A 520 -10.07 20.66 -22.66
C GLN A 520 -11.37 20.18 -23.30
N PHE A 521 -12.49 20.74 -22.86
CA PHE A 521 -13.70 20.83 -23.65
C PHE A 521 -13.38 21.77 -24.81
N LEU A 522 -12.94 21.20 -25.93
CA LEU A 522 -12.92 21.89 -27.21
C LEU A 522 -14.38 22.04 -27.66
N GLN A 523 -15.06 23.07 -27.15
CA GLN A 523 -16.18 23.68 -27.86
C GLN A 523 -15.60 24.37 -29.09
N GLY A 524 -15.99 23.89 -30.27
CA GLY A 524 -15.58 24.46 -31.54
C GLY A 524 -16.15 25.85 -31.71
N ASP A 525 -15.27 26.83 -31.86
CA ASP A 525 -15.57 28.15 -32.41
C ASP A 525 -14.76 28.32 -33.70
N ASP A 526 -15.21 27.68 -34.78
CA ASP A 526 -14.83 28.06 -36.15
C ASP A 526 -15.85 29.08 -36.67
N LYS A 527 -15.61 30.36 -36.35
CA LYS A 527 -16.15 31.47 -37.12
C LYS A 527 -15.06 32.50 -37.41
N LYS A 528 -14.82 32.66 -38.72
CA LYS A 528 -14.09 33.72 -39.43
C LYS A 528 -12.59 33.51 -39.64
N ARG A 529 -12.26 32.93 -40.80
CA ARG A 529 -11.63 33.67 -41.92
C ARG A 529 -11.61 32.80 -43.18
N CYS A 530 -12.59 33.02 -44.05
CA CYS A 530 -12.49 32.69 -45.47
C CYS A 530 -12.57 34.00 -46.27
N SER A 531 -11.50 34.31 -46.98
CA SER A 531 -11.48 35.06 -48.24
C SER A 531 -10.09 34.79 -48.84
N GLU A 532 -10.04 33.86 -49.79
CA GLU A 532 -9.80 34.13 -51.22
C GLU A 532 -8.34 33.88 -51.58
N GLU A 533 -8.07 32.76 -52.27
CA GLU A 533 -7.51 32.79 -53.62
C GLU A 533 -7.40 31.38 -54.22
N SER A 534 -7.63 31.34 -55.53
CA SER A 534 -7.98 30.20 -56.36
C SER A 534 -6.82 29.68 -57.21
N VAL A 535 -6.76 28.35 -57.37
CA VAL A 535 -6.56 27.59 -58.63
C VAL A 535 -5.27 27.82 -59.45
N SER A 536 -4.49 26.74 -59.67
CA SER A 536 -4.13 26.27 -61.04
C SER A 536 -3.31 24.96 -61.05
N ASN A 537 -3.39 24.30 -62.21
CA ASN A 537 -3.11 22.90 -62.54
C ASN A 537 -1.63 22.50 -62.74
N ASN A 538 -1.45 21.16 -62.80
CA ASN A 538 -0.55 20.36 -63.67
C ASN A 538 0.91 20.06 -63.25
N CYS A 539 1.19 18.77 -63.04
CA CYS A 539 2.13 17.97 -63.83
C CYS A 539 1.94 16.48 -63.50
N SER A 540 1.45 15.63 -64.41
CA SER A 540 2.21 14.82 -65.40
C SER A 540 3.05 13.71 -64.73
N LYS A 541 3.20 12.48 -65.21
CA LYS A 541 2.93 11.79 -66.48
C LYS A 541 3.39 10.34 -66.23
N LEU A 542 2.70 9.34 -66.77
CA LEU A 542 3.27 8.24 -67.60
C LEU A 542 2.32 7.06 -67.67
N SER A 543 1.70 7.00 -68.84
CA SER A 543 1.04 5.88 -69.49
C SER A 543 2.03 4.82 -69.95
N SER A 544 1.62 3.55 -69.90
CA SER A 544 1.74 2.48 -70.91
C SER A 544 1.52 1.15 -70.18
N SER A 545 0.75 0.17 -70.65
CA SER A 545 0.16 -0.09 -71.97
C SER A 545 -0.77 -1.31 -71.83
N SER A 546 -1.88 -1.33 -72.59
CA SER A 546 -2.46 -2.47 -73.35
C SER A 546 -2.39 -3.90 -72.77
N SER A 547 -3.38 -4.79 -72.86
CA SER A 547 -4.66 -4.83 -73.55
C SER A 547 -5.34 -6.15 -73.20
N GLN A 548 -6.67 -6.10 -73.14
CA GLN A 548 -7.61 -7.15 -73.57
C GLN A 548 -7.71 -8.52 -72.86
N LYS A 549 -8.94 -8.70 -72.35
CA LYS A 549 -9.93 -9.77 -72.66
C LYS A 549 -10.13 -10.92 -71.67
N SER A 550 -11.38 -10.90 -71.15
CA SER A 550 -12.38 -11.98 -71.11
C SER A 550 -12.07 -13.14 -70.17
N THR A 551 -12.93 -13.59 -69.25
CA THR A 551 -14.37 -13.93 -69.23
C THR A 551 -14.57 -14.45 -67.79
N GLY A 552 -15.61 -14.15 -67.02
CA GLY A 552 -16.98 -14.60 -67.19
C GLY A 552 -17.40 -15.47 -65.99
N GLN A 553 -18.59 -15.18 -65.44
CA GLN A 553 -19.47 -16.02 -64.58
C GLN A 553 -19.03 -16.28 -63.12
N LYS A 554 -19.82 -15.81 -62.13
CA LYS A 554 -21.02 -16.46 -61.50
C LYS A 554 -20.65 -17.85 -60.95
N SER A 555 -20.85 -18.19 -59.68
CA SER A 555 -22.13 -18.24 -58.96
C SER A 555 -21.90 -18.65 -57.49
N ALA A 556 -22.89 -18.31 -56.65
CA ALA A 556 -23.26 -18.90 -55.35
C ALA A 556 -22.32 -18.69 -54.15
#